data_AF-A0A1B6NUE5-F1
#
_entry.id   AF-A0A1B6NUE5-F1
#
_cell.length_a   1.000
_cell.length_b   1.000
_cell.length_c   1.000
_cell.angle_alpha   90.00
_cell.angle_beta   90.00
_cell.angle_gamma   90.00
#
_symmetry.space_group_name_H-M   'P 1'
#
loop_
_entity.id
_entity.type
_entity.pdbx_description
1 polymer ?
#
loop_
_entity_poly.entity_id
_entity_poly.type
_entity_poly.pdbx_seq_one_letter_code
_entity_poly.pdbx_strand_id
1 'polypeptide(L)' 'MAMSVLDDTDHRTFLARDAHRALDFFDASIRPEGGFHVLDLDGTPLPGTVQELHTTTRLVH' A
#
# COMPACT_ATOMS: atom_id res chain seq x y z
N MET A 1 -32.00 3.76 -15.02
CA MET A 1 -31.06 3.04 -14.13
C MET A 1 -30.21 4.09 -13.44
N ALA A 2 -30.06 4.04 -12.12
CA ALA A 2 -29.16 4.95 -11.42
C ALA A 2 -27.71 4.62 -11.80
N MET A 3 -26.88 5.63 -12.09
CA MET A 3 -25.44 5.43 -12.22
C MET A 3 -24.92 4.82 -10.92
N SER A 4 -24.25 3.68 -11.02
CA SER A 4 -23.53 3.08 -9.90
C SER A 4 -22.40 4.03 -9.49
N VAL A 5 -22.10 4.11 -8.19
CA VAL A 5 -20.94 4.84 -7.71
C VAL A 5 -19.63 4.34 -8.34
N LEU A 6 -19.60 3.08 -8.79
CA LEU A 6 -18.45 2.48 -9.48
C LEU A 6 -18.22 3.01 -10.90
N ASP A 7 -19.27 3.57 -11.52
CA ASP A 7 -19.25 4.12 -12.88
C ASP A 7 -19.12 5.65 -12.87
N ASP A 8 -19.22 6.28 -11.70
CA ASP A 8 -19.06 7.73 -11.53
C ASP A 8 -17.59 8.15 -11.75
N THR A 9 -17.36 9.14 -12.62
CA THR A 9 -15.99 9.52 -13.03
C THR A 9 -15.20 10.19 -11.90
N ASP A 10 -15.86 10.98 -11.05
CA ASP A 10 -15.21 11.64 -9.92
C ASP A 10 -14.84 10.60 -8.86
N HIS A 11 -15.72 9.64 -8.60
CA HIS A 11 -15.44 8.52 -7.71
C HIS A 11 -14.27 7.66 -8.21
N ARG A 12 -14.24 7.32 -9.50
CA ARG A 12 -13.12 6.58 -10.09
C ARG A 12 -11.80 7.33 -9.99
N THR A 13 -11.82 8.65 -10.19
CA THR A 13 -10.63 9.50 -10.03
C THR A 13 -10.16 9.52 -8.58
N PHE A 14 -11.09 9.58 -7.62
CA PHE A 14 -10.77 9.46 -6.20
C PHE A 14 -10.11 8.11 -5.88
N LEU A 15 -10.69 7.00 -6.32
CA LEU A 15 -10.15 5.66 -6.06
C LEU A 15 -8.76 5.46 -6.66
N ALA A 16 -8.50 5.99 -7.86
CA ALA A 16 -7.18 5.92 -8.48
C ALA A 16 -6.13 6.68 -7.64
N ARG A 17 -6.47 7.89 -7.17
CA ARG A 17 -5.58 8.68 -6.29
C ARG A 17 -5.33 7.97 -4.96
N ASP A 18 -6.36 7.35 -4.39
CA ASP A 18 -6.26 6.60 -3.15
C ASP A 18 -5.37 5.36 -3.29
N ALA A 19 -5.53 4.61 -4.39
CA ALA A 19 -4.68 3.48 -4.71
C ALA A 19 -3.21 3.89 -4.87
N HIS A 20 -2.93 5.01 -5.55
CA HIS A 20 -1.56 5.54 -5.65
C HIS A 20 -0.98 5.89 -4.28
N ARG A 21 -1.75 6.55 -3.40
CA ARG A 21 -1.29 6.85 -2.03
C ARG A 21 -0.94 5.60 -1.24
N ALA A 22 -1.70 4.52 -1.41
CA ALA A 22 -1.41 3.25 -0.76
C ALA A 22 -0.07 2.67 -1.25
N LEU A 23 0.22 2.74 -2.56
CA LEU A 23 1.50 2.32 -3.12
C LEU A 23 2.65 3.20 -2.59
N ASP A 24 2.50 4.53 -2.67
CA ASP A 24 3.50 5.49 -2.20
C ASP A 24 3.84 5.29 -0.71
N PHE A 25 2.85 4.93 0.12
CA PHE A 25 3.07 4.62 1.53
C PHE A 25 4.01 3.42 1.72
N PHE A 26 3.82 2.35 0.94
CA PHE A 26 4.60 1.12 1.07
C PHE A 26 5.98 1.19 0.41
N ASP A 27 6.30 2.22 -0.38
CA ASP A 27 7.66 2.41 -0.91
C ASP A 27 8.71 2.50 0.22
N ALA A 28 8.33 3.04 1.38
CA ALA A 28 9.20 3.13 2.56
C ALA A 28 9.53 1.76 3.19
N SER A 29 8.84 0.69 2.79
CA SER A 29 9.04 -0.64 3.36
C SER A 29 10.28 -1.35 2.83
N ILE A 30 10.86 -0.94 1.70
CA ILE A 30 11.96 -1.69 1.07
C ILE A 30 13.22 -1.63 1.93
N ARG A 31 13.80 -2.80 2.25
CA ARG A 31 15.08 -2.89 2.97
C ARG A 31 16.27 -2.91 2.00
N PRO A 32 17.38 -2.22 2.30
CA PRO A 32 18.61 -2.30 1.50
C PRO A 32 19.18 -3.72 1.35
N GLU A 33 19.06 -4.54 2.39
CA GLU A 33 19.51 -5.93 2.45
C GLU A 33 18.53 -6.93 1.83
N GLY A 34 17.34 -6.48 1.43
CA GLY A 34 16.28 -7.29 0.83
C GLY A 34 15.10 -7.58 1.77
N GLY A 35 13.92 -7.72 1.14
CA GLY A 35 12.62 -7.87 1.82
C GLY A 35 12.03 -6.55 2.30
N PHE A 36 11.13 -6.60 3.29
CA PHE A 36 10.32 -5.44 3.68
C PHE A 36 10.33 -5.16 5.19
N HIS A 37 10.42 -3.90 5.59
CA HIS A 37 10.05 -3.43 6.93
C HIS A 37 8.54 -3.48 7.10
N VAL A 38 8.09 -3.78 8.31
CA VAL A 38 6.73 -3.40 8.73
C VAL A 38 6.75 -1.90 8.98
N LEU A 39 5.71 -1.19 8.53
CA LEU A 39 5.58 0.26 8.72
C LEU A 39 4.65 0.56 9.91
N ASP A 40 4.97 1.59 10.67
CA ASP A 40 4.04 2.20 11.62
C ASP A 40 2.93 2.96 10.87
N LEU A 41 1.92 3.43 11.59
CA LEU A 41 0.77 4.15 11.04
C LEU A 41 1.14 5.44 10.30
N ASP A 42 2.29 6.03 10.61
CA ASP A 42 2.81 7.22 9.93
C ASP A 42 3.74 6.89 8.73
N GLY A 43 3.95 5.60 8.44
CA GLY A 43 4.82 5.13 7.36
C GLY A 43 6.27 4.93 7.79
N THR A 44 6.62 5.16 9.05
CA THR A 44 7.99 4.96 9.55
C THR A 44 8.31 3.46 9.61
N PRO A 45 9.45 3.01 9.03
CA PRO A 45 9.89 1.63 9.17
C PRO A 45 10.14 1.25 10.63
N LEU A 46 9.46 0.20 11.10
CA LEU A 46 9.67 -0.32 12.45
C LEU A 46 10.99 -1.10 12.54
N PRO A 47 11.73 -0.98 13.67
CA PRO A 47 12.95 -1.73 13.88
C PRO A 47 12.62 -3.20 14.10
N GLY A 48 13.08 -4.08 13.20
CA GLY A 48 12.86 -5.51 13.32
C GLY A 48 13.55 -6.28 12.20
N THR A 49 14.09 -7.45 12.54
CA THR A 49 14.79 -8.30 11.57
C THR A 49 13.90 -9.40 10.99
N VAL A 50 12.76 -9.68 11.61
CA VAL A 50 11.80 -10.69 11.13
C VAL A 50 11.22 -10.24 9.79
N GLN A 51 11.17 -11.16 8.84
CA GLN A 51 10.43 -11.02 7.59
C GLN A 51 9.13 -11.79 7.71
N GLU A 52 8.02 -11.06 7.75
CA GLU A 52 6.70 -11.67 7.89
C GLU A 52 6.24 -12.21 6.54
N LEU A 53 5.91 -13.51 6.51
CA LEU A 53 5.48 -14.18 5.28
C LEU A 53 4.26 -13.48 4.65
N HIS A 54 3.27 -13.15 5.47
CA HIS A 54 2.02 -12.56 4.99
C HIS A 54 2.20 -11.13 4.44
N THR A 55 3.04 -10.32 5.07
CA THR A 55 3.38 -8.97 4.59
C THR A 55 4.17 -9.06 3.28
N THR A 56 5.18 -9.93 3.24
CA THR A 56 6.02 -10.12 2.06
C THR A 56 5.20 -10.59 0.85
N THR A 57 4.32 -11.57 1.02
CA THR A 57 3.51 -12.06 -0.10
C THR A 57 2.50 -11.03 -0.61
N ARG A 58 1.94 -10.19 0.28
CA ARG A 58 1.00 -9.13 -0.09
C ARG A 58 1.64 -7.94 -0.80
N LEU A 59 2.91 -7.64 -0.53
CA LEU A 59 3.63 -6.53 -1.17
C LEU A 59 4.25 -6.91 -2.52
N VAL A 60 4.39 -8.21 -2.80
CA VAL A 60 4.91 -8.70 -4.09
C VAL A 60 3.79 -8.86 -5.14
N HIS A 61 2.53 -8.96 -4.72
CA HIS A 61 1.36 -9.15 -5.59
C HIS A 61 0.66 -7.82 -5.89
#